data_AF-A0A945AKJ4-F1
#
_entry.id   AF-A0A945AKJ4-F1
#
_cell.length_a   1.000
_cell.length_b   1.000
_cell.length_c   1.000
_cell.angle_alpha   90.00
_cell.angle_beta   90.00
_cell.angle_gamma   90.00
#
_symmetry.space_group_name_H-M   'P 1'
#
loop_
_entity.id
_entity.type
_entity.pdbx_description
1 polymer ?
#
loop_
_entity_poly.entity_id
_entity_poly.type
_entity_poly.pdbx_seq_one_letter_code
_entity_poly.pdbx_strand_id
1 'polypeptide(L)' 'MKILIFSPAWVGDMVMAQSLFKSLHQQYEDLTLDVISPPWVYGLLQRM' A
#
# COMPACT_ATOMS: atom_id res chain seq x y z
N MET A 1 9.70 5.20 -10.52
CA MET A 1 8.64 6.16 -10.09
C MET A 1 8.63 6.21 -8.57
N LYS A 2 8.40 7.37 -7.93
CA LYS A 2 8.36 7.47 -6.45
C LYS A 2 6.98 7.94 -6.00
N ILE A 3 6.32 7.16 -5.14
CA ILE A 3 4.95 7.43 -4.69
C ILE A 3 4.90 7.28 -3.17
N LEU A 4 4.28 8.26 -2.50
CA LEU A 4 3.94 8.21 -1.09
C LEU A 4 2.42 8.11 -0.93
N ILE A 5 1.94 7.11 -0.21
CA ILE A 5 0.51 6.89 0.04
C ILE A 5 0.20 7.04 1.53
N PHE A 6 -0.86 7.79 1.83
CA PHE A 6 -1.49 7.78 3.14
C PHE A 6 -2.58 6.71 3.14
N SER A 7 -2.37 5.65 3.92
CA SER A 7 -3.29 4.52 3.91
C SER A 7 -4.56 4.81 4.69
N PRO A 8 -5.68 4.13 4.37
CA PRO A 8 -6.87 4.17 5.20
C PRO A 8 -6.61 3.56 6.59
N ALA A 9 -7.38 4.03 7.58
CA ALA A 9 -7.22 3.63 8.98
C ALA A 9 -8.04 2.37 9.35
N TRP A 10 -8.77 1.76 8.42
CA TRP A 10 -9.58 0.58 8.68
C TRP A 10 -9.08 -0.64 7.91
N VAL A 11 -9.20 -1.82 8.52
CA VAL A 11 -8.63 -3.07 8.00
C VAL A 11 -9.17 -3.44 6.62
N GLY A 12 -10.50 -3.42 6.42
CA GLY A 12 -11.05 -3.80 5.13
C GLY A 12 -10.74 -2.81 4.01
N ASP A 13 -10.64 -1.51 4.31
CA ASP A 13 -10.22 -0.51 3.32
C ASP A 13 -8.76 -0.71 2.92
N MET A 14 -7.89 -1.07 3.87
CA MET A 14 -6.51 -1.43 3.58
C MET A 14 -6.42 -2.68 2.69
N VAL A 15 -7.26 -3.69 2.94
CA VAL A 15 -7.35 -4.88 2.07
C VAL A 15 -7.74 -4.47 0.65
N MET A 16 -8.69 -3.54 0.47
CA MET A 16 -9.03 -3.02 -0.85
C MET A 16 -7.86 -2.24 -1.48
N ALA A 17 -7.14 -1.43 -0.69
CA ALA A 17 -6.00 -0.64 -1.14
C ALA A 17 -4.83 -1.49 -1.65
N GLN A 18 -4.65 -2.74 -1.17
CA GLN A 18 -3.63 -3.64 -1.71
C GLN A 18 -3.76 -3.88 -3.23
N SER A 19 -4.99 -3.84 -3.75
CA SER A 19 -5.22 -4.00 -5.19
C SER A 19 -4.57 -2.86 -5.99
N LEU A 20 -4.62 -1.63 -5.47
CA LEU A 20 -3.94 -0.48 -6.05
C LEU A 20 -2.41 -0.67 -6.01
N PHE A 21 -1.87 -1.07 -4.86
CA PHE A 21 -0.43 -1.28 -4.71
C PHE A 21 0.09 -2.31 -5.72
N LYS A 22 -0.61 -3.44 -5.90
CA LYS A 22 -0.24 -4.47 -6.89
C LYS A 22 -0.29 -3.92 -8.32
N SER A 23 -1.33 -3.18 -8.66
CA SER A 23 -1.46 -2.55 -9.99
C SER A 23 -0.32 -1.57 -10.28
N LEU A 24 0.08 -0.76 -9.29
CA LEU A 24 1.21 0.17 -9.43
C LEU A 24 2.53 -0.56 -9.65
N HIS A 25 2.79 -1.67 -8.96
CA HIS A 25 4.00 -2.48 -9.18
C HIS A 25 4.01 -3.15 -10.55
N GLN A 26 2.85 -3.52 -11.09
CA GLN A 26 2.75 -4.04 -12.46
C GLN A 26 2.98 -2.97 -13.52
N GLN A 27 2.56 -1.72 -13.24
CA GLN A 27 2.67 -0.61 -14.18
C GLN A 27 4.08 0.00 -14.23
N TYR A 28 4.82 -0.04 -13.12
CA TYR A 28 6.12 0.61 -13.00
C TYR A 28 7.18 -0.37 -12.48
N GLU A 29 8.14 -0.73 -13.35
CA GLU A 29 9.22 -1.68 -13.04
C GLU A 29 10.14 -1.20 -11.90
N ASP A 30 10.49 0.10 -11.88
CA ASP A 30 11.30 0.72 -10.82
C ASP A 30 10.45 1.55 -9.83
N LEU A 31 9.37 0.97 -9.30
CA LEU A 31 8.52 1.65 -8.31
C LEU A 31 9.20 1.69 -6.93
N THR A 32 9.25 2.87 -6.34
CA THR A 32 9.45 3.06 -4.89
C THR A 32 8.13 3.52 -4.28
N LEU A 33 7.53 2.68 -3.44
CA LEU A 33 6.24 2.94 -2.81
C LEU A 33 6.38 3.00 -1.29
N ASP A 34 6.21 4.19 -0.74
CA ASP A 34 6.18 4.41 0.71
C ASP A 34 4.72 4.54 1.17
N VAL A 35 4.37 3.88 2.26
CA VAL A 35 3.00 3.91 2.81
C VAL A 35 3.04 4.34 4.27
N ILE A 36 2.39 5.47 4.57
CA ILE A 36 2.17 5.94 5.94
C ILE A 36 0.87 5.30 6.44
N SER A 37 0.97 4.57 7.55
CA SER A 37 -0.13 3.77 8.06
C SER A 37 -0.18 3.70 9.58
N PRO A 38 -1.38 3.67 10.19
CA PRO A 38 -1.50 3.40 11.62
C PRO A 38 -0.99 2.01 12.02
N PRO A 39 -0.53 1.82 13.28
CA PRO A 39 0.08 0.56 13.70
C PRO A 39 -0.79 -0.69 13.52
N TRP A 40 -2.11 -0.57 13.66
CA TRP A 40 -3.04 -1.71 13.64
C TRP A 40 -3.34 -2.25 12.24
N VAL A 41 -3.11 -1.47 11.17
CA VAL A 41 -3.21 -1.94 9.77
C VAL A 41 -1.85 -2.25 9.16
N TYR A 42 -0.75 -1.86 9.81
CA TYR A 42 0.62 -2.03 9.32
C TYR A 42 0.98 -3.49 9.00
N GLY A 43 0.52 -4.45 9.81
CA GLY A 43 0.77 -5.87 9.57
C GLY A 43 0.22 -6.40 8.24
N LEU A 44 -0.73 -5.70 7.60
CA LEU A 44 -1.22 -6.04 6.26
C LEU A 44 -0.26 -5.61 5.16
N LEU A 45 0.49 -4.51 5.37
CA LEU A 45 1.47 -4.01 4.40
C LEU A 45 2.69 -4.94 4.29
N GLN A 46 3.04 -5.63 5.38
CA GLN A 46 4.17 -6.57 5.40
C GLN A 46 3.90 -7.91 4.69
N ARG A 47 2.66 -8.15 4.26
CA ARG A 47 2.25 -9.40 3.59
C ARG A 47 2.16 -9.26 2.07
N MET A 48 2.51 -8.09 1.54
CA MET A 48 2.67 -7.82 0.12
C MET A 48 4.13 -7.97 -0.28
#